data_AF-A0A971GQJ8-F1
#
_entry.id   AF-A0A971GQJ8-F1
#
_cell.length_a   1.000
_cell.length_b   1.000
_cell.length_c   1.000
_cell.angle_alpha   90.00
_cell.angle_beta   90.00
_cell.angle_gamma   90.00
#
_symmetry.space_group_name_H-M   'P 1'
#
loop_
_entity.id
_entity.type
_entity.pdbx_description
1 polymer ?
#
loop_
_entity_poly.entity_id
_entity_poly.type
_entity_poly.pdbx_seq_one_letter_code
_entity_poly.pdbx_strand_id
1 'polypeptide(L)'
;MRSRLQILLVTVVAALASGFLAGIPAGLLIEKSAVNGSFYLPALSFRPSENFAELIRRLNSNDPLLRLTGYYIYRETGLVDLEFLLKRYEYDDTGIIRKTIIWIAFSERDIKKLSDFYGKIFEISTPELQHVIILNVKKLGSQVYSDFMLKHKIIAR
;
A
#
# COMPACT_ATOMS: atom_id res chain seq x y z
N MET A 1 20.40 -4.92 53.09
CA MET A 1 20.22 -5.55 51.76
C MET A 1 18.83 -6.15 51.55
N ARG A 2 18.26 -6.89 52.52
CA ARG A 2 16.90 -7.49 52.43
C ARG A 2 15.75 -6.48 52.19
N SER A 3 15.78 -5.29 52.79
CA SER A 3 14.73 -4.28 52.63
C SER A 3 14.63 -3.67 51.23
N ARG A 4 15.76 -3.46 50.54
CA ARG A 4 15.79 -2.93 49.17
C ARG A 4 15.27 -3.96 48.15
N LEU A 5 15.53 -5.24 48.39
CA LEU A 5 15.04 -6.34 47.55
C LEU A 5 13.52 -6.50 47.67
N GLN A 6 12.97 -6.34 48.88
CA GLN A 6 11.52 -6.38 49.11
C GLN A 6 10.79 -5.23 48.42
N ILE A 7 11.35 -4.01 48.47
CA ILE A 7 10.78 -2.85 47.77
C ILE A 7 10.76 -3.07 46.26
N LEU A 8 11.87 -3.57 45.69
CA LEU A 8 11.96 -3.86 44.25
C LEU A 8 10.90 -4.90 43.83
N LEU A 9 10.73 -5.95 44.63
CA LEU A 9 9.78 -7.02 44.34
C LEU A 9 8.34 -6.53 44.36
N VAL A 10 7.97 -5.69 45.35
CA VAL A 10 6.64 -5.08 45.43
C VAL A 10 6.36 -4.17 44.23
N THR A 11 7.35 -3.37 43.81
CA THR A 11 7.18 -2.49 42.64
C THR A 11 7.01 -3.27 41.34
N VAL A 12 7.77 -4.35 41.15
CA VAL A 12 7.63 -5.22 39.97
C VAL A 12 6.27 -5.91 39.95
N VAL A 13 5.81 -6.43 41.10
CA VAL A 13 4.49 -7.07 41.20
C VAL A 13 3.37 -6.06 40.98
N ALA A 14 3.48 -4.85 41.50
CA ALA A 14 2.50 -3.79 41.27
C ALA A 14 2.44 -3.34 39.80
N ALA A 15 3.58 -3.25 39.12
CA ALA A 15 3.66 -2.92 37.69
C ALA A 15 3.10 -4.04 36.79
N LEU A 16 3.35 -5.31 37.15
CA LEU A 16 2.78 -6.45 36.43
C LEU A 16 1.26 -6.54 36.66
N ALA A 17 0.80 -6.30 37.89
CA ALA A 17 -0.62 -6.30 38.22
C ALA A 17 -1.38 -5.16 37.53
N SER A 18 -0.81 -3.96 37.46
CA SER A 18 -1.43 -2.84 36.74
C SER A 18 -1.47 -3.08 35.23
N GLY A 19 -0.41 -3.65 34.65
CA GLY A 19 -0.40 -4.07 33.25
C GLY A 19 -1.44 -5.15 32.94
N PHE A 20 -1.60 -6.14 33.83
CA PHE A 20 -2.57 -7.22 33.66
C PHE A 20 -4.01 -6.73 33.81
N LEU A 21 -4.29 -5.89 34.81
CA LEU A 21 -5.62 -5.32 35.05
C LEU A 21 -6.04 -4.32 33.95
N ALA A 22 -5.09 -3.58 33.36
CA ALA A 22 -5.34 -2.71 32.22
C ALA A 22 -5.49 -3.49 30.89
N GLY A 23 -4.83 -4.65 30.78
CA GLY A 23 -4.85 -5.50 29.57
C GLY A 23 -6.17 -6.23 29.33
N ILE A 24 -6.89 -6.60 30.39
CA ILE A 24 -8.18 -7.31 30.30
C ILE A 24 -9.27 -6.49 29.56
N PRO A 25 -9.56 -5.22 29.93
CA PRO A 25 -10.53 -4.43 29.20
C PRO A 25 -10.06 -4.08 27.77
N ALA A 26 -8.75 -3.89 27.58
CA ALA A 26 -8.18 -3.66 26.25
C ALA A 26 -8.33 -4.88 25.33
N GLY A 27 -8.10 -6.10 25.84
CA GLY A 27 -8.26 -7.34 25.08
C GLY A 27 -9.70 -7.60 24.64
N LEU A 28 -10.67 -7.38 25.54
CA LEU A 28 -12.10 -7.50 25.24
C LEU A 28 -12.59 -6.49 24.19
N LEU A 29 -12.00 -5.29 24.16
CA LEU A 29 -12.29 -4.28 23.12
C LEU A 29 -11.67 -4.65 21.78
N ILE A 30 -10.46 -5.23 21.77
CA ILE A 30 -9.78 -5.71 20.55
C ILE A 30 -10.56 -6.88 19.94
N GLU A 31 -11.01 -7.84 20.75
CA GLU A 31 -11.78 -8.99 20.29
C GLU A 31 -13.13 -8.55 19.69
N LYS A 32 -13.88 -7.70 20.39
CA LYS A 32 -15.14 -7.12 19.86
C LYS A 32 -14.93 -6.32 18.58
N SER A 33 -13.81 -5.60 18.47
CA SER A 33 -13.48 -4.80 17.28
C SER A 33 -13.00 -5.66 16.10
N ALA A 34 -12.36 -6.80 16.38
CA ALA A 34 -11.98 -7.78 15.36
C ALA A 34 -13.19 -8.53 14.80
N VAL A 35 -14.14 -8.93 15.65
CA VAL A 35 -15.38 -9.60 15.23
C VAL A 35 -16.29 -8.66 14.42
N ASN A 36 -16.29 -7.36 14.72
CA ASN A 36 -17.05 -6.36 13.97
C ASN A 36 -16.34 -5.84 12.71
N GLY A 37 -15.16 -6.39 12.35
CA GLY A 37 -14.41 -5.99 11.15
C GLY A 37 -13.73 -4.61 11.22
N SER A 38 -13.77 -3.95 12.38
CA SER A 38 -13.15 -2.65 12.62
C SER A 38 -11.78 -2.83 13.29
N PHE A 39 -10.83 -3.41 12.58
CA PHE A 39 -9.47 -3.61 13.10
C PHE A 39 -8.71 -2.27 13.12
N TYR A 40 -8.73 -1.58 14.27
CA TYR A 40 -7.93 -0.38 14.54
C TYR A 40 -6.91 -0.67 15.65
N LEU A 41 -5.68 -0.97 15.26
CA LEU A 41 -4.53 -0.79 16.16
C LEU A 41 -4.27 0.72 16.28
N PRO A 42 -4.29 1.35 17.47
CA PRO A 42 -3.99 2.75 17.58
C PRO A 42 -2.48 2.98 17.45
N ALA A 43 -2.11 3.76 16.43
CA ALA A 43 -1.30 4.95 16.61
C ALA A 43 -0.04 4.84 17.49
N LEU A 44 1.10 4.55 16.85
CA LEU A 44 2.35 5.22 17.26
C LEU A 44 2.75 6.39 16.36
N SER A 45 2.08 6.67 15.23
CA SER A 45 2.17 7.95 14.46
C SER A 45 1.19 8.07 13.27
N PHE A 46 -0.01 7.49 13.31
CA PHE A 46 -0.98 7.69 12.23
C PHE A 46 -1.80 8.96 12.50
N ARG A 47 -1.32 10.10 11.97
CA ARG A 47 -2.13 11.31 11.79
C ARG A 47 -2.57 11.37 10.33
N PRO A 48 -3.80 10.94 9.98
CA PRO A 48 -4.23 10.80 8.59
C PRO A 48 -4.11 12.10 7.77
N SER A 49 -4.30 13.26 8.40
CA SER A 49 -4.22 14.57 7.76
C SER A 49 -2.79 15.04 7.46
N GLU A 50 -1.85 14.81 8.39
CA GLU A 50 -0.44 15.19 8.21
C GLU A 50 0.23 14.31 7.14
N ASN A 51 -0.11 13.02 7.11
CA ASN A 51 0.38 12.09 6.09
C ASN A 51 -0.17 12.39 4.69
N PHE A 52 -1.41 12.90 4.59
CA PHE A 52 -1.98 13.30 3.30
C PHE A 52 -1.33 14.57 2.74
N ALA A 53 -1.11 15.60 3.58
CA ALA A 53 -0.40 16.80 3.16
C ALA A 53 1.03 16.49 2.70
N GLU A 54 1.72 15.62 3.43
CA GLU A 54 3.07 15.17 3.09
C GLU A 54 3.10 14.32 1.82
N LEU A 55 2.12 13.45 1.62
CA LEU A 55 1.93 12.67 0.39
C LEU A 55 1.79 13.60 -0.82
N ILE A 56 0.88 14.58 -0.74
CA ILE A 56 0.66 15.54 -1.82
C ILE A 56 1.92 16.38 -2.08
N ARG A 57 2.61 16.83 -1.03
CA ARG A 57 3.87 17.57 -1.15
C ARG A 57 4.94 16.74 -1.88
N ARG A 58 5.08 15.46 -1.53
CA ARG A 58 6.06 14.55 -2.14
C ARG A 58 5.74 14.24 -3.59
N LEU A 59 4.49 13.91 -3.91
CA LEU A 59 4.06 13.59 -5.27
C LEU A 59 4.22 14.77 -6.25
N ASN A 60 4.13 16.00 -5.74
CA ASN A 60 4.30 17.23 -6.53
C ASN A 60 5.72 17.81 -6.46
N SER A 61 6.68 17.09 -5.86
CA SER A 61 8.08 17.52 -5.86
C SER A 61 8.69 17.45 -7.26
N ASN A 62 9.58 18.39 -7.58
CA ASN A 62 10.41 18.32 -8.79
C ASN A 62 11.45 17.20 -8.73
N ASP A 63 11.80 16.73 -7.52
CA ASP A 63 12.73 15.63 -7.31
C ASP A 63 12.04 14.26 -7.51
N PRO A 64 12.48 13.43 -8.48
CA PRO A 64 11.93 12.10 -8.72
C PRO A 64 12.03 11.16 -7.52
N LEU A 65 13.06 11.29 -6.67
CA LEU A 65 13.21 10.45 -5.48
C LEU A 65 12.13 10.77 -4.44
N LEU A 66 11.84 12.06 -4.23
CA LEU A 66 10.76 12.48 -3.35
C LEU A 66 9.40 12.02 -3.89
N ARG A 67 9.18 12.11 -5.21
CA ARG A 67 7.96 11.59 -5.83
C ARG A 67 7.83 10.08 -5.65
N LEU A 68 8.92 9.33 -5.86
CA LEU A 68 8.97 7.88 -5.63
C LEU A 68 8.57 7.53 -4.20
N THR A 69 9.10 8.24 -3.19
CA THR A 69 8.64 8.07 -1.80
C THR A 69 7.16 8.39 -1.64
N GLY A 70 6.66 9.43 -2.31
CA GLY A 70 5.24 9.75 -2.36
C GLY A 70 4.39 8.58 -2.86
N TYR A 71 4.83 7.87 -3.91
CA TYR A 71 4.11 6.68 -4.40
C TYR A 71 4.11 5.51 -3.42
N TYR A 72 5.21 5.29 -2.68
CA TYR A 72 5.22 4.29 -1.61
C TYR A 72 4.24 4.64 -0.49
N ILE A 73 4.21 5.90 -0.05
CA ILE A 73 3.25 6.38 0.95
C ILE A 73 1.82 6.25 0.42
N TYR A 74 1.57 6.60 -0.85
CA TYR A 74 0.26 6.42 -1.49
C TYR A 74 -0.20 4.98 -1.38
N ARG A 75 0.68 4.02 -1.70
CA ARG A 75 0.36 2.60 -1.58
C ARG A 75 0.01 2.18 -0.16
N GLU A 76 0.71 2.69 0.84
CA GLU A 76 0.47 2.38 2.25
C GLU A 76 -0.91 2.85 2.74
N THR A 77 -1.53 3.82 2.05
CA THR A 77 -2.92 4.22 2.35
C THR A 77 -3.95 3.15 2.01
N GLY A 78 -3.61 2.18 1.15
CA GLY A 78 -4.53 1.17 0.62
C GLY A 78 -5.51 1.72 -0.42
N LEU A 79 -5.44 3.01 -0.76
CA LEU A 79 -6.24 3.62 -1.81
C LEU A 79 -5.69 3.23 -3.19
N VAL A 80 -6.60 2.89 -4.11
CA VAL A 80 -6.28 2.62 -5.51
C VAL A 80 -7.26 3.41 -6.36
N ASP A 81 -6.76 4.50 -6.95
CA ASP A 81 -7.47 5.33 -7.91
C ASP A 81 -6.75 5.24 -9.25
N LEU A 82 -7.30 4.46 -10.17
CA LEU A 82 -6.69 4.22 -11.48
C LEU A 82 -6.67 5.46 -12.39
N GLU A 83 -7.59 6.41 -12.21
CA GLU A 83 -7.58 7.65 -12.99
C GLU A 83 -6.46 8.58 -12.52
N PHE A 84 -6.28 8.67 -11.19
CA PHE A 84 -5.14 9.36 -10.62
C PHE A 84 -3.82 8.71 -11.08
N LEU A 85 -3.69 7.39 -10.96
CA LEU A 85 -2.48 6.67 -11.35
C LEU A 85 -2.17 6.81 -12.84
N LEU A 86 -3.18 6.90 -13.72
CA LEU A 86 -3.00 7.13 -15.15
C LEU A 86 -2.37 8.50 -15.42
N LYS A 87 -2.95 9.57 -14.86
CA LYS A 87 -2.41 10.93 -14.98
C LYS A 87 -0.98 11.01 -14.46
N ARG A 88 -0.70 10.31 -13.36
CA ARG A 88 0.64 10.21 -12.79
C ARG A 88 1.61 9.46 -13.70
N TYR A 89 1.17 8.41 -14.36
CA TYR A 89 1.98 7.65 -15.32
C TYR A 89 2.36 8.49 -16.53
N GLU A 90 1.42 9.27 -17.05
CA GLU A 90 1.61 10.21 -18.16
C GLU A 90 2.58 11.34 -17.78
N TYR A 91 2.49 11.86 -16.55
CA TYR A 91 3.34 12.94 -16.04
C TYR A 91 4.78 12.51 -15.74
N ASP A 92 4.97 11.33 -15.13
CA ASP A 92 6.29 10.89 -14.66
C ASP A 92 7.04 10.08 -15.72
N ASP A 93 8.13 10.63 -16.26
CA ASP A 93 8.98 9.95 -17.27
C ASP A 93 10.01 8.98 -16.67
N THR A 94 10.14 8.94 -15.34
CA THR A 94 11.13 8.08 -14.70
C THR A 94 10.66 6.62 -14.72
N GLY A 95 11.44 5.73 -15.34
CA GLY A 95 11.10 4.32 -15.48
C GLY A 95 10.79 3.60 -14.16
N ILE A 96 11.53 3.90 -13.07
CA ILE A 96 11.24 3.31 -11.75
C ILE A 96 9.89 3.77 -11.20
N ILE A 97 9.52 5.05 -11.39
CA ILE A 97 8.21 5.56 -10.95
C ILE A 97 7.09 4.89 -11.74
N ARG A 98 7.23 4.77 -13.07
CA ARG A 98 6.25 4.07 -13.92
C ARG A 98 6.07 2.60 -13.52
N LYS A 99 7.16 1.89 -13.19
CA LYS A 99 7.08 0.52 -12.63
C LYS A 99 6.36 0.49 -11.28
N THR A 100 6.62 1.46 -10.40
CA THR A 100 5.93 1.58 -9.12
C THR A 100 4.44 1.83 -9.31
N ILE A 101 4.03 2.68 -10.26
CA ILE A 101 2.62 2.92 -10.58
C ILE A 101 1.94 1.63 -11.08
N ILE A 102 2.58 0.89 -11.98
CA ILE A 102 2.07 -0.42 -12.47
C ILE A 102 1.85 -1.39 -11.29
N TRP A 103 2.79 -1.41 -10.35
CA TRP A 103 2.71 -2.25 -9.16
C TRP A 103 1.60 -1.82 -8.19
N ILE A 104 1.41 -0.52 -7.98
CA ILE A 104 0.33 0.00 -7.13
C ILE A 104 -1.04 -0.34 -7.74
N ALA A 105 -1.19 -0.16 -9.05
CA ALA A 105 -2.43 -0.49 -9.74
C ALA A 105 -2.83 -1.97 -9.58
N PHE A 106 -1.86 -2.87 -9.41
CA PHE A 106 -2.12 -4.31 -9.19
C PHE A 106 -2.92 -4.61 -7.90
N SER A 107 -3.09 -3.63 -7.00
CA SER A 107 -3.96 -3.75 -5.84
C SER A 107 -5.46 -3.52 -6.15
N GLU A 108 -5.81 -3.13 -7.38
CA GLU A 108 -7.20 -3.09 -7.84
C GLU A 108 -7.81 -4.50 -7.88
N ARG A 109 -9.04 -4.63 -7.36
CA ARG A 109 -9.77 -5.91 -7.29
C ARG A 109 -10.58 -6.18 -8.54
N ASP A 110 -11.06 -5.13 -9.20
CA ASP A 110 -11.77 -5.22 -10.46
C ASP A 110 -10.80 -5.51 -11.61
N ILE A 111 -10.70 -6.79 -11.98
CA ILE A 111 -9.82 -7.29 -13.04
C ILE A 111 -10.07 -6.57 -14.37
N LYS A 112 -11.33 -6.23 -14.68
CA LYS A 112 -11.66 -5.55 -15.92
C LYS A 112 -11.10 -4.13 -15.91
N LYS A 113 -11.32 -3.38 -14.83
CA LYS A 113 -10.76 -2.03 -14.68
C LYS A 113 -9.23 -2.04 -14.70
N LEU A 114 -8.61 -3.01 -14.04
CA LEU A 114 -7.15 -3.16 -14.04
C LEU A 114 -6.60 -3.49 -15.44
N SER A 115 -7.25 -4.38 -16.18
CA SER A 115 -6.88 -4.70 -17.57
C SER A 115 -7.05 -3.49 -18.49
N ASP A 116 -8.16 -2.75 -18.35
CA ASP A 116 -8.40 -1.52 -19.10
C ASP A 116 -7.34 -0.44 -18.80
N PHE A 117 -6.95 -0.28 -17.53
CA PHE A 117 -5.85 0.60 -17.11
C PHE A 117 -4.52 0.18 -17.75
N TYR A 118 -4.17 -1.10 -17.68
CA TYR A 118 -2.96 -1.63 -18.30
C TYR A 118 -2.94 -1.42 -19.81
N GLY A 119 -4.08 -1.52 -20.49
CA GLY A 119 -4.17 -1.23 -21.92
C GLY A 119 -3.82 0.23 -22.25
N LYS A 120 -4.34 1.18 -21.45
CA LYS A 120 -4.06 2.62 -21.63
C LYS A 120 -2.57 2.93 -21.47
N ILE A 121 -1.95 2.45 -20.39
CA ILE A 121 -0.52 2.75 -20.15
C ILE A 121 0.40 1.99 -21.11
N PHE A 122 -0.02 0.85 -21.65
CA PHE A 122 0.77 0.06 -22.61
C PHE A 122 1.08 0.83 -23.88
N GLU A 123 0.11 1.59 -24.40
CA GLU A 123 0.24 2.36 -25.63
C GLU A 123 1.28 3.49 -25.53
N ILE A 124 1.46 4.04 -24.34
CA ILE A 124 2.40 5.14 -24.05
C ILE A 124 3.70 4.66 -23.37
N SER A 125 3.89 3.35 -23.26
CA SER A 125 5.04 2.73 -22.57
C SER A 125 6.21 2.48 -23.51
N THR A 126 7.43 2.53 -22.96
CA THR A 126 8.63 2.00 -23.63
C THR A 126 8.55 0.47 -23.74
N PRO A 127 9.31 -0.18 -24.65
CA PRO A 127 9.31 -1.65 -24.77
C PRO A 127 9.61 -2.38 -23.45
N GLU A 128 10.50 -1.80 -22.63
CA GLU A 128 10.81 -2.35 -21.30
C GLU A 128 9.59 -2.33 -20.37
N LEU A 129 8.84 -1.21 -20.35
CA LEU A 129 7.64 -1.06 -19.53
C LEU A 129 6.47 -1.88 -20.08
N GLN A 130 6.34 -1.99 -21.40
CA GLN A 130 5.38 -2.88 -22.05
C GLN A 130 5.58 -4.33 -21.61
N HIS A 131 6.82 -4.80 -21.54
CA HIS A 131 7.13 -6.14 -21.02
C HIS A 131 6.69 -6.30 -19.55
N VAL A 132 6.92 -5.31 -18.70
CA VAL A 132 6.43 -5.32 -17.31
C VAL A 132 4.90 -5.39 -17.25
N ILE A 133 4.20 -4.66 -18.11
CA ILE A 133 2.73 -4.68 -18.18
C ILE A 133 2.24 -6.06 -18.61
N ILE A 134 2.81 -6.65 -19.67
CA ILE A 134 2.47 -7.99 -20.16
C ILE A 134 2.61 -9.03 -19.03
N LEU A 135 3.70 -8.97 -18.25
CA LEU A 135 3.90 -9.87 -17.12
C LEU A 135 2.87 -9.69 -16.01
N ASN A 136 2.36 -8.47 -15.78
CA ASN A 136 1.32 -8.25 -14.78
C ASN A 136 -0.07 -8.67 -15.30
N VAL A 137 -0.39 -8.41 -16.57
CA VAL A 137 -1.61 -8.91 -17.21
C VAL A 137 -1.66 -10.43 -17.18
N LYS A 138 -0.55 -11.12 -17.41
CA LYS A 138 -0.46 -12.59 -17.33
C LYS A 138 -0.89 -13.14 -15.96
N LYS A 139 -0.63 -12.39 -14.88
CA LYS A 139 -1.04 -12.76 -13.52
C LYS A 139 -2.55 -12.61 -13.27
N LEU A 140 -3.27 -11.89 -14.13
CA LEU A 140 -4.72 -11.68 -14.01
C LEU A 140 -5.54 -12.87 -14.51
N GLY A 141 -4.93 -13.78 -15.26
CA GLY A 141 -5.56 -15.00 -15.79
C GLY A 141 -5.30 -15.21 -17.27
N SER A 142 -5.37 -16.46 -17.71
CA SER A 142 -5.08 -16.87 -19.10
C SER A 142 -6.01 -16.21 -20.11
N GLN A 143 -7.31 -16.10 -19.79
CA GLN A 143 -8.29 -15.46 -20.68
C GLN A 143 -7.99 -13.96 -20.86
N VAL A 144 -7.83 -13.24 -19.75
CA VAL A 144 -7.49 -11.80 -19.74
C VAL A 144 -6.20 -11.54 -20.50
N TYR A 145 -5.21 -12.42 -20.33
CA TYR A 145 -3.95 -12.34 -21.06
C TYR A 145 -4.13 -12.52 -22.56
N SER A 146 -4.84 -13.57 -23.00
CA SER A 146 -5.11 -13.80 -24.42
C SER A 146 -5.85 -12.63 -25.06
N ASP A 147 -6.89 -12.11 -24.39
CA ASP A 147 -7.67 -10.97 -24.87
C ASP A 147 -6.82 -9.71 -25.00
N PHE A 148 -5.94 -9.47 -24.03
CA PHE A 148 -4.99 -8.36 -24.06
C PHE A 148 -4.00 -8.46 -25.22
N MET A 149 -3.39 -9.64 -25.42
CA MET A 149 -2.43 -9.89 -26.50
C MET A 149 -3.07 -9.71 -27.88
N LEU A 150 -4.31 -10.20 -28.05
CA LEU A 150 -5.10 -10.02 -29.27
C LEU A 150 -5.41 -8.53 -29.51
N LYS A 151 -5.90 -7.82 -28.49
CA LYS A 151 -6.24 -6.39 -28.58
C LYS A 151 -5.05 -5.54 -29.02
N HIS A 152 -3.87 -5.82 -28.50
CA HIS A 152 -2.65 -5.07 -28.79
C HIS A 152 -1.78 -5.68 -29.91
N LYS A 153 -2.30 -6.70 -30.63
CA LYS A 153 -1.62 -7.37 -31.76
C LYS A 153 -0.21 -7.87 -31.43
N ILE A 154 0.00 -8.35 -30.21
CA ILE A 154 1.31 -8.82 -29.74
C ILE A 154 1.46 -10.29 -30.15
N ILE A 155 2.51 -10.59 -30.91
CA ILE A 155 2.83 -11.97 -31.29
C ILE A 155 3.48 -12.64 -30.07
N ALA A 156 2.82 -13.67 -29.52
CA ALA A 156 3.41 -14.48 -28.47
C ALA A 156 4.69 -15.16 -29.00
N ARG A 157 5.83 -14.89 -28.36
CA ARG A 157 7.08 -15.61 -28.57
C ARG A 157 7.25 -16.69 -27.51
#